data_AF-A0A2V2AQ39-F1
#
_entry.id   AF-A0A2V2AQ39-F1
#
_cell.length_a   1.000
_cell.length_b   1.000
_cell.length_c   1.000
_cell.angle_alpha   90.00
_cell.angle_beta   90.00
_cell.angle_gamma   90.00
#
_symmetry.space_group_name_H-M   'P 1'
#
loop_
_entity.id
_entity.type
_entity.pdbx_description
1 polymer ?
#
loop_
_entity_poly.entity_id
_entity_poly.type
_entity_poly.pdbx_seq_one_letter_code
_entity_poly.pdbx_strand_id
1 'polypeptide(L)'
;MTAKPARRTHPVLHAAVVAVLLAGSTYFTYELRKEEQAKAPAVLHVTDRAHQVGAQEGAQKWERLKNPERSVLRGADGAVLATFTDGARTASLTGKSRTFTEPATTATRVVTETWVRLLPESWRNGAERERWFQDWFKKYYGSEEDDLFAIAFQYGDQAPVKKDAAGVQYAGDAAFGPLNPNGSEGNDLRLEQSDFYDYLGIPYTFRNGTTERPEKAKYRAMDCSGFIRTVFGYRGRFPLMASDTAGNGLPRTANGMARSKVGVDILALGGVGAQDRPASVDVLQPGDLVFFKLDARTGERLDHTGMYLGNDTDGHKIFISSREEANGPTIGDKGGASRLDGNGYYAAALRSAKRL
;
A
#
# COMPACT_ATOMS: atom_id res chain seq x y z
N MET A 1 42.61 42.35 -56.26
CA MET A 1 42.17 40.95 -56.12
C MET A 1 41.04 40.91 -55.11
N THR A 2 39.86 40.47 -55.54
CA THR A 2 38.59 40.45 -54.79
C THR A 2 38.49 39.23 -53.87
N ALA A 3 38.23 39.43 -52.58
CA ALA A 3 37.85 38.36 -51.64
C ALA A 3 36.36 38.46 -51.30
N LYS A 4 35.63 37.36 -51.50
CA LYS A 4 34.19 37.17 -51.21
C LYS A 4 33.94 37.00 -49.69
N PRO A 5 32.75 37.36 -49.18
CA PRO A 5 32.36 37.09 -47.80
C PRO A 5 31.77 35.68 -47.64
N ALA A 6 32.08 35.03 -46.51
CA ALA A 6 31.52 33.72 -46.12
C ALA A 6 30.15 33.87 -45.45
N ARG A 7 29.17 33.07 -45.91
CA ARG A 7 27.80 32.97 -45.38
C ARG A 7 27.77 32.35 -43.98
N ARG A 8 27.10 33.01 -43.03
CA ARG A 8 26.63 32.43 -41.76
C ARG A 8 25.19 31.93 -41.93
N THR A 9 24.98 30.61 -42.01
CA THR A 9 23.64 30.00 -42.03
C THR A 9 23.64 28.64 -41.33
N HIS A 10 23.86 28.60 -40.01
CA HIS A 10 23.77 27.34 -39.26
C HIS A 10 23.05 27.36 -37.88
N PRO A 11 22.68 28.48 -37.22
CA PRO A 11 21.98 28.38 -35.93
C PRO A 11 20.46 28.15 -36.04
N VAL A 12 19.81 28.66 -37.10
CA VAL A 12 18.35 28.56 -37.27
C VAL A 12 17.90 27.14 -37.64
N LEU A 13 18.71 26.42 -38.42
CA LEU A 13 18.41 25.05 -38.83
C LEU A 13 18.44 24.09 -37.64
N HIS A 14 19.40 24.26 -36.72
CA HIS A 14 19.49 23.44 -35.50
C HIS A 14 18.33 23.70 -34.54
N ALA A 15 17.90 24.95 -34.36
CA ALA A 15 16.75 25.27 -33.52
C ALA A 15 15.45 24.66 -34.06
N ALA A 16 15.25 24.69 -35.39
CA ALA A 16 14.08 24.07 -36.02
C ALA A 16 14.07 22.55 -35.85
N VAL A 17 15.22 21.88 -36.01
CA VAL A 17 15.33 20.42 -35.83
C VAL A 17 15.05 20.01 -34.37
N VAL A 18 15.57 20.75 -33.39
CA VAL A 18 15.31 20.46 -31.97
C VAL A 18 13.83 20.65 -31.62
N ALA A 19 13.19 21.70 -32.12
CA ALA A 19 11.76 21.94 -31.89
C ALA A 19 10.88 20.82 -32.48
N VAL A 20 11.20 20.33 -33.69
CA VAL A 20 10.48 19.21 -34.32
C VAL A 20 10.68 17.92 -33.54
N LEU A 21 11.89 17.64 -33.04
CA LEU A 21 12.16 16.45 -32.23
C LEU A 21 11.43 16.49 -30.88
N LEU A 22 11.35 17.66 -30.23
CA LEU A 22 10.60 17.82 -28.99
C LEU A 22 9.09 17.67 -29.21
N ALA A 23 8.55 18.31 -30.26
CA ALA A 23 7.14 18.15 -30.62
C ALA A 23 6.80 16.68 -30.93
N GLY A 24 7.64 15.99 -31.70
CA GLY A 24 7.51 14.56 -31.98
C GLY A 24 7.54 13.72 -30.71
N SER A 25 8.50 13.96 -29.79
CA SER A 25 8.60 13.24 -28.52
C SER A 25 7.36 13.45 -27.64
N THR A 26 6.81 14.66 -27.58
CA THR A 26 5.57 14.92 -26.82
C THR A 26 4.35 14.24 -27.44
N TYR A 27 4.24 14.25 -28.77
CA TYR A 27 3.16 13.57 -29.49
C TYR A 27 3.22 12.05 -29.32
N PHE A 28 4.41 11.45 -29.46
CA PHE A 28 4.59 10.00 -29.24
C PHE A 28 4.33 9.61 -27.80
N THR A 29 4.74 10.44 -26.82
CA THR A 29 4.44 10.20 -25.41
C THR A 29 2.93 10.24 -25.15
N TYR A 30 2.22 11.19 -25.77
CA TYR A 30 0.77 11.31 -25.65
C TYR A 30 0.04 10.10 -26.27
N GLU A 31 0.41 9.69 -27.47
CA GLU A 31 -0.19 8.53 -28.14
C GLU A 31 0.16 7.21 -27.42
N LEU A 32 1.39 7.04 -26.90
CA LEU A 32 1.72 5.88 -26.07
C LEU A 32 0.85 5.81 -24.81
N ARG A 33 0.62 6.95 -24.14
CA ARG A 33 -0.19 7.00 -22.93
C ARG A 33 -1.65 6.70 -23.20
N LYS A 34 -2.16 7.13 -24.35
CA LYS A 34 -3.50 6.84 -24.84
C LYS A 34 -3.66 5.36 -25.21
N GLU A 35 -2.66 4.76 -25.84
CA GLU A 35 -2.62 3.31 -26.09
C GLU A 35 -2.49 2.50 -24.81
N GLU A 36 -1.65 2.90 -23.84
CA GLU A 36 -1.54 2.23 -22.54
C GLU A 36 -2.85 2.30 -21.76
N GLN A 37 -3.55 3.45 -21.77
CA GLN A 37 -4.89 3.56 -21.19
C GLN A 37 -5.94 2.69 -21.91
N ALA A 38 -5.82 2.51 -23.23
CA ALA A 38 -6.70 1.65 -24.00
C ALA A 38 -6.38 0.14 -23.85
N LYS A 39 -5.13 -0.20 -23.50
CA LYS A 39 -4.65 -1.58 -23.25
C LYS A 39 -4.74 -1.98 -21.77
N ALA A 40 -4.93 -1.03 -20.86
CA ALA A 40 -5.23 -1.33 -19.47
C ALA A 40 -6.53 -2.15 -19.41
N PRO A 41 -6.55 -3.30 -18.71
CA PRO A 41 -7.77 -4.09 -18.60
C PRO A 41 -8.87 -3.22 -18.00
N ALA A 42 -10.05 -3.23 -18.64
CA ALA A 42 -11.23 -2.59 -18.08
C ALA A 42 -11.40 -3.11 -16.66
N VAL A 43 -11.46 -2.21 -15.68
CA VAL A 43 -11.81 -2.53 -14.31
C VAL A 43 -13.10 -3.35 -14.38
N LEU A 44 -13.03 -4.61 -13.99
CA LEU A 44 -14.20 -5.48 -13.84
C LEU A 44 -15.06 -4.89 -12.72
N HIS A 45 -15.93 -3.97 -13.10
CA HIS A 45 -17.03 -3.55 -12.27
C HIS A 45 -17.97 -4.74 -12.12
N VAL A 46 -18.27 -5.11 -10.88
CA VAL A 46 -19.43 -5.95 -10.57
C VAL A 46 -20.66 -5.18 -11.06
N THR A 47 -21.16 -5.54 -12.24
CA THR A 47 -22.37 -4.96 -12.81
C THR A 47 -23.58 -5.72 -12.30
N ASP A 48 -24.22 -5.22 -11.25
CA ASP A 48 -25.66 -5.40 -11.12
C ASP A 48 -26.32 -4.31 -11.98
N ARG A 49 -27.04 -4.75 -13.02
CA ARG A 49 -27.71 -3.87 -14.00
C ARG A 49 -28.81 -3.05 -13.32
N ALA A 50 -28.65 -1.73 -13.31
CA ALA A 50 -29.77 -0.79 -13.22
C ALA A 50 -29.80 0.09 -14.48
N HIS A 51 -30.99 0.22 -15.06
CA HIS A 51 -31.29 0.93 -16.30
C HIS A 51 -30.81 2.39 -16.29
N GLN A 52 -30.23 2.84 -17.41
CA GLN A 52 -29.89 4.23 -17.65
C GLN A 52 -31.11 5.06 -18.04
N VAL A 53 -31.32 6.19 -17.37
CA VAL A 53 -32.12 7.31 -17.86
C VAL A 53 -31.40 8.62 -17.48
N GLY A 54 -31.11 9.44 -18.50
CA GLY A 54 -30.99 10.91 -18.43
C GLY A 54 -29.96 11.52 -17.48
N ALA A 55 -28.85 12.02 -18.04
CA ALA A 55 -27.90 12.87 -17.33
C ALA A 55 -28.54 14.23 -16.95
N GLN A 56 -29.01 14.34 -15.71
CA GLN A 56 -29.02 15.60 -14.96
C GLN A 56 -27.67 15.71 -14.22
N GLU A 57 -27.19 16.93 -13.97
CA GLU A 57 -26.11 17.20 -13.01
C GLU A 57 -26.52 16.65 -11.64
N GLY A 58 -26.15 15.38 -11.38
CA GLY A 58 -26.54 14.66 -10.18
C GLY A 58 -25.69 15.08 -8.98
N ALA A 59 -26.35 15.38 -7.86
CA ALA A 59 -25.66 15.53 -6.59
C ALA A 59 -24.93 14.22 -6.20
N GLN A 60 -23.84 14.33 -5.46
CA GLN A 60 -23.17 13.16 -4.88
C GLN A 60 -24.16 12.34 -4.05
N LYS A 61 -24.09 11.00 -4.16
CA LYS A 61 -25.02 10.09 -3.49
C LYS A 61 -24.28 9.12 -2.59
N TRP A 62 -24.81 8.94 -1.38
CA TRP A 62 -24.38 7.88 -0.48
C TRP A 62 -25.18 6.61 -0.72
N GLU A 63 -24.46 5.49 -0.84
CA GLU A 63 -25.02 4.15 -0.96
C GLU A 63 -24.51 3.25 0.16
N ARG A 64 -25.39 2.38 0.67
CA ARG A 64 -25.03 1.34 1.64
C ARG A 64 -24.91 0.00 0.94
N LEU A 65 -23.76 -0.65 1.10
CA LEU A 65 -23.50 -1.99 0.58
C LEU A 65 -23.18 -2.95 1.73
N LYS A 66 -23.37 -4.24 1.47
CA LYS A 66 -23.14 -5.33 2.42
C LYS A 66 -21.96 -6.21 1.99
N ASN A 67 -21.50 -7.07 2.90
CA ASN A 67 -20.40 -8.02 2.71
C ASN A 67 -19.08 -7.36 2.24
N PRO A 68 -18.43 -6.53 3.09
CA PRO A 68 -18.86 -6.07 4.42
C PRO A 68 -19.82 -4.86 4.34
N GLU A 69 -20.48 -4.57 5.47
CA GLU A 69 -21.26 -3.34 5.67
C GLU A 69 -20.38 -2.11 5.45
N ARG A 70 -20.75 -1.27 4.47
CA ARG A 70 -19.95 -0.10 4.07
C ARG A 70 -20.78 0.99 3.42
N SER A 71 -20.29 2.23 3.54
CA SER A 71 -20.81 3.40 2.84
C SER A 71 -19.95 3.68 1.61
N VAL A 72 -20.59 3.88 0.47
CA VAL A 72 -19.95 4.27 -0.80
C VAL A 72 -20.46 5.64 -1.20
N LEU A 73 -19.57 6.58 -1.42
CA LEU A 73 -19.89 7.88 -2.01
C LEU A 73 -19.76 7.77 -3.53
N ARG A 74 -20.83 8.10 -4.25
CA ARG A 74 -20.86 8.11 -5.71
C ARG A 74 -20.97 9.52 -6.29
N GLY A 75 -20.32 9.72 -7.42
CA GLY A 75 -20.47 10.89 -8.27
C GLY A 75 -21.78 10.86 -9.06
N ALA A 76 -22.05 11.96 -9.76
CA ALA A 76 -23.23 12.12 -10.63
C ALA A 76 -23.33 11.03 -11.71
N ASP A 77 -22.17 10.61 -12.21
CA ASP A 77 -21.97 9.58 -13.24
C ASP A 77 -22.00 8.14 -12.68
N GLY A 78 -22.19 7.98 -11.36
CA GLY A 78 -22.16 6.71 -10.66
C GLY A 78 -20.76 6.22 -10.29
N ALA A 79 -19.70 6.96 -10.63
CA ALA A 79 -18.33 6.63 -10.27
C ALA A 79 -18.17 6.57 -8.75
N VAL A 80 -17.40 5.59 -8.25
CA VAL A 80 -17.08 5.49 -6.82
C VAL A 80 -16.04 6.56 -6.49
N LEU A 81 -16.40 7.49 -5.62
CA LEU A 81 -15.52 8.57 -5.16
C LEU A 81 -14.82 8.22 -3.85
N ALA A 82 -15.49 7.47 -2.98
CA ALA A 82 -14.93 6.99 -1.73
C ALA A 82 -15.67 5.76 -1.20
N THR A 83 -14.96 4.92 -0.44
CA THR A 83 -15.52 3.76 0.27
C THR A 83 -15.04 3.73 1.71
N PHE A 84 -15.98 3.51 2.63
CA PHE A 84 -15.76 3.48 4.07
C PHE A 84 -16.44 2.25 4.67
N THR A 85 -15.69 1.41 5.37
CA THR A 85 -16.21 0.13 5.91
C THR A 85 -16.53 0.25 7.38
N ASP A 86 -17.71 -0.17 7.80
CA ASP A 86 -18.15 -0.05 9.19
C ASP A 86 -17.20 -0.79 10.13
N GLY A 87 -16.74 -0.12 11.18
CA GLY A 87 -15.75 -0.63 12.13
C GLY A 87 -14.29 -0.35 11.74
N ALA A 88 -14.00 -0.06 10.47
CA ALA A 88 -12.66 0.25 9.99
C ALA A 88 -12.36 1.76 10.02
N ARG A 89 -11.08 2.10 10.16
CA ARG A 89 -10.56 3.46 10.00
C ARG A 89 -9.93 3.68 8.63
N THR A 90 -9.65 2.64 7.87
CA THR A 90 -9.06 2.71 6.54
C THR A 90 -10.15 3.08 5.55
N ALA A 91 -9.95 4.19 4.85
CA ALA A 91 -10.84 4.71 3.82
C ALA A 91 -10.12 4.71 2.48
N SER A 92 -10.83 4.29 1.42
CA SER A 92 -10.37 4.41 0.04
C SER A 92 -11.02 5.65 -0.58
N LEU A 93 -10.20 6.57 -1.08
CA LEU A 93 -10.64 7.75 -1.83
C LEU A 93 -10.17 7.63 -3.28
N THR A 94 -11.04 7.90 -4.24
CA THR A 94 -10.65 8.03 -5.64
C THR A 94 -10.03 9.40 -5.85
N GLY A 95 -8.86 9.43 -6.48
CA GLY A 95 -8.12 10.65 -6.74
C GLY A 95 -7.25 10.52 -7.99
N LYS A 96 -6.20 11.36 -8.06
CA LYS A 96 -5.30 11.37 -9.20
C LYS A 96 -4.57 10.02 -9.34
N SER A 97 -4.52 9.52 -10.57
CA SER A 97 -3.77 8.31 -10.92
C SER A 97 -2.28 8.48 -10.67
N ARG A 98 -1.64 7.44 -10.15
CA ARG A 98 -0.21 7.38 -9.86
C ARG A 98 0.31 5.96 -10.02
N THR A 99 1.63 5.85 -10.21
CA THR A 99 2.32 4.58 -10.38
C THR A 99 3.32 4.39 -9.25
N PHE A 100 3.31 3.20 -8.65
CA PHE A 100 4.35 2.74 -7.75
C PHE A 100 5.18 1.63 -8.43
N THR A 101 6.50 1.71 -8.26
CA THR A 101 7.47 0.79 -8.88
C THR A 101 8.60 0.50 -7.93
N GLU A 102 9.12 -0.72 -7.97
CA GLU A 102 10.32 -1.15 -7.27
C GLU A 102 11.11 -2.10 -8.19
N PRO A 103 11.94 -1.56 -9.10
CA PRO A 103 12.51 -2.33 -10.19
C PRO A 103 13.64 -3.28 -9.76
N ALA A 104 14.03 -3.27 -8.48
CA ALA A 104 15.17 -4.05 -7.98
C ALA A 104 14.98 -5.56 -8.16
N THR A 105 13.75 -6.06 -7.95
CA THR A 105 13.46 -7.50 -7.95
C THR A 105 12.19 -7.89 -8.71
N THR A 106 11.58 -6.95 -9.45
CA THR A 106 10.43 -7.24 -10.31
C THR A 106 10.27 -6.17 -11.41
N ALA A 107 9.58 -6.52 -12.49
CA ALA A 107 9.09 -5.56 -13.49
C ALA A 107 7.67 -5.07 -13.16
N THR A 108 7.03 -5.63 -12.13
CA THR A 108 5.66 -5.32 -11.75
C THR A 108 5.49 -3.87 -11.30
N ARG A 109 4.38 -3.27 -11.70
CA ARG A 109 4.00 -1.89 -11.39
C ARG A 109 2.58 -1.86 -10.85
N VAL A 110 2.32 -0.96 -9.91
CA VAL A 110 0.97 -0.69 -9.41
C VAL A 110 0.52 0.65 -9.95
N VAL A 111 -0.45 0.67 -10.86
CA VAL A 111 -1.09 1.89 -11.35
C VAL A 111 -2.44 2.01 -10.66
N THR A 112 -2.65 3.07 -9.88
CA THR A 112 -3.86 3.20 -9.06
C THR A 112 -4.34 4.64 -8.94
N GLU A 113 -5.65 4.80 -8.89
CA GLU A 113 -6.35 6.03 -8.51
C GLU A 113 -6.83 5.98 -7.06
N THR A 114 -6.59 4.87 -6.36
CA THR A 114 -6.98 4.72 -4.96
C THR A 114 -5.95 5.38 -4.04
N TRP A 115 -6.46 6.22 -3.17
CA TRP A 115 -5.75 6.87 -2.07
C TRP A 115 -6.27 6.29 -0.76
N VAL A 116 -5.41 5.61 -0.02
CA VAL A 116 -5.75 4.89 1.21
C VAL A 116 -5.35 5.72 2.41
N ARG A 117 -6.33 6.16 3.20
CA ARG A 117 -6.10 7.08 4.33
C ARG A 117 -6.78 6.59 5.60
N LEU A 118 -6.24 6.99 6.74
CA LEU A 118 -6.82 6.69 8.04
C LEU A 118 -7.77 7.80 8.50
N LEU A 119 -8.98 7.40 8.83
CA LEU A 119 -9.99 8.18 9.52
C LEU A 119 -9.56 8.40 10.98
N PRO A 120 -9.99 9.51 11.62
CA PRO A 120 -9.76 9.75 13.04
C PRO A 120 -10.49 8.73 13.93
N GLU A 121 -11.68 8.30 13.53
CA GLU A 121 -12.53 7.33 14.21
C GLU A 121 -12.89 6.16 13.30
N SER A 122 -13.29 5.04 13.89
CA SER A 122 -13.87 3.93 13.12
C SER A 122 -15.16 4.39 12.44
N TRP A 123 -15.30 4.06 11.17
CA TRP A 123 -16.48 4.39 10.39
C TRP A 123 -17.73 3.67 10.93
N ARG A 124 -18.88 4.32 10.79
CA ARG A 124 -20.20 3.76 11.06
C ARG A 124 -21.22 4.39 10.13
N ASN A 125 -22.32 3.70 9.89
CA ASN A 125 -23.45 4.28 9.16
C ASN A 125 -23.89 5.62 9.79
N GLY A 126 -23.96 6.68 8.99
CA GLY A 126 -24.29 8.03 9.43
C GLY A 126 -23.09 8.92 9.75
N ALA A 127 -21.87 8.37 9.79
CA ALA A 127 -20.65 9.13 10.05
C ALA A 127 -20.40 10.23 9.01
N GLU A 128 -20.99 10.13 7.81
CA GLU A 128 -20.91 11.17 6.78
C GLU A 128 -21.48 12.53 7.22
N ARG A 129 -22.36 12.53 8.23
CA ARG A 129 -22.96 13.75 8.80
C ARG A 129 -22.16 14.34 9.96
N GLU A 130 -21.13 13.64 10.41
CA GLU A 130 -20.38 14.03 11.60
C GLU A 130 -19.26 15.01 11.29
N ARG A 131 -19.01 15.92 12.23
CA ARG A 131 -18.06 17.01 12.02
C ARG A 131 -16.65 16.52 11.77
N TRP A 132 -16.19 15.54 12.56
CA TRP A 132 -14.85 14.97 12.41
C TRP A 132 -14.62 14.39 11.02
N PHE A 133 -15.65 13.78 10.42
CA PHE A 133 -15.56 13.22 9.07
C PHE A 133 -15.58 14.33 8.03
N GLN A 134 -16.48 15.31 8.14
CA GLN A 134 -16.55 16.42 7.19
C GLN A 134 -15.23 17.20 7.12
N ASP A 135 -14.61 17.46 8.28
CA ASP A 135 -13.30 18.12 8.36
C ASP A 135 -12.19 17.25 7.74
N TRP A 136 -12.19 15.95 8.05
CA TRP A 136 -11.24 14.99 7.46
C TRP A 136 -11.41 14.89 5.93
N PHE A 137 -12.63 14.74 5.45
CA PHE A 137 -12.94 14.57 4.04
C PHE A 137 -12.60 15.83 3.24
N LYS A 138 -12.94 17.01 3.76
CA LYS A 138 -12.55 18.30 3.17
C LYS A 138 -11.02 18.41 3.04
N LYS A 139 -10.27 17.94 4.02
CA LYS A 139 -8.80 17.96 3.97
C LYS A 139 -8.25 16.99 2.93
N TYR A 140 -8.77 15.78 2.87
CA TYR A 140 -8.10 14.66 2.20
C TYR A 140 -8.67 14.27 0.85
N TYR A 141 -9.94 14.56 0.57
CA TYR A 141 -10.53 14.29 -0.73
C TYR A 141 -9.88 15.18 -1.81
N GLY A 142 -9.24 14.55 -2.79
CA GLY A 142 -8.43 15.24 -3.82
C GLY A 142 -7.04 15.71 -3.35
N SER A 143 -6.65 15.46 -2.10
CA SER A 143 -5.31 15.80 -1.62
C SER A 143 -4.25 14.84 -2.13
N GLU A 144 -3.10 15.39 -2.55
CA GLU A 144 -1.90 14.62 -2.93
C GLU A 144 -0.92 14.42 -1.75
N GLU A 145 -1.29 14.80 -0.50
CA GLU A 145 -0.50 14.48 0.69
C GLU A 145 -0.25 12.96 0.80
N ASP A 146 0.95 12.55 1.21
CA ASP A 146 1.32 11.14 1.39
C ASP A 146 0.21 10.36 2.12
N ASP A 147 -0.30 9.34 1.47
CA ASP A 147 -1.26 8.37 2.02
C ASP A 147 -0.53 7.07 2.39
N LEU A 148 -1.24 6.02 2.82
CA LEU A 148 -0.58 4.81 3.30
C LEU A 148 0.27 4.13 2.21
N PHE A 149 -0.11 4.22 0.94
CA PHE A 149 0.70 3.68 -0.16
C PHE A 149 1.96 4.50 -0.37
N ALA A 150 1.84 5.82 -0.48
CA ALA A 150 3.01 6.69 -0.58
C ALA A 150 3.98 6.51 0.60
N ILE A 151 3.47 6.32 1.82
CA ILE A 151 4.28 6.03 3.00
C ILE A 151 4.99 4.67 2.87
N ALA A 152 4.27 3.61 2.46
CA ALA A 152 4.83 2.27 2.33
C ALA A 152 6.03 2.21 1.36
N PHE A 153 5.93 2.90 0.22
CA PHE A 153 7.02 2.96 -0.77
C PHE A 153 8.21 3.83 -0.37
N GLN A 154 8.17 4.53 0.77
CA GLN A 154 9.32 5.28 1.30
C GLN A 154 10.33 4.41 2.05
N TYR A 155 10.13 3.09 2.10
CA TYR A 155 10.99 2.16 2.84
C TYR A 155 11.53 1.01 1.99
N GLY A 156 11.23 0.98 0.69
CA GLY A 156 11.77 -0.02 -0.22
C GLY A 156 13.25 0.20 -0.54
N ASP A 157 13.81 -0.70 -1.34
CA ASP A 157 15.20 -0.65 -1.80
C ASP A 157 15.57 0.74 -2.34
N GLN A 158 16.70 1.27 -1.86
CA GLN A 158 17.21 2.60 -2.25
C GLN A 158 16.25 3.78 -2.04
N ALA A 159 15.20 3.62 -1.23
CA ALA A 159 14.24 4.70 -0.99
C ALA A 159 14.97 5.94 -0.42
N PRO A 160 14.65 7.16 -0.90
CA PRO A 160 15.33 8.37 -0.48
C PRO A 160 15.23 8.61 1.03
N VAL A 161 16.37 8.96 1.63
CA VAL A 161 16.45 9.31 3.04
C VAL A 161 15.70 10.61 3.30
N LYS A 162 14.74 10.57 4.23
CA LYS A 162 14.08 11.76 4.78
C LYS A 162 14.37 11.86 6.28
N LYS A 163 14.71 13.07 6.74
CA LYS A 163 15.03 13.37 8.14
C LYS A 163 14.09 14.42 8.71
N ASP A 164 13.77 14.30 9.99
CA ASP A 164 13.03 15.33 10.71
C ASP A 164 13.95 16.48 11.16
N ALA A 165 13.38 17.47 11.84
CA ALA A 165 14.12 18.63 12.35
C ALA A 165 15.19 18.26 13.40
N ALA A 166 15.07 17.11 14.06
CA ALA A 166 16.06 16.58 15.00
C ALA A 166 17.13 15.72 14.32
N GLY A 167 17.05 15.55 13.00
CA GLY A 167 17.98 14.74 12.21
C GLY A 167 17.67 13.24 12.21
N VAL A 168 16.56 12.81 12.81
CA VAL A 168 16.14 11.41 12.81
C VAL A 168 15.65 11.06 11.41
N GLN A 169 16.29 10.08 10.78
CA GLN A 169 15.79 9.52 9.52
C GLN A 169 14.50 8.76 9.82
N TYR A 170 13.38 9.29 9.33
CA TYR A 170 12.07 8.70 9.52
C TYR A 170 11.57 7.93 8.29
N ALA A 171 12.27 8.06 7.15
CA ALA A 171 12.02 7.33 5.92
C ALA A 171 13.29 7.12 5.10
N GLY A 172 13.30 6.11 4.23
CA GLY A 172 14.43 5.62 3.45
C GLY A 172 14.55 4.11 3.54
N ASP A 173 15.46 3.54 2.76
CA ASP A 173 15.72 2.09 2.68
C ASP A 173 15.77 1.42 4.06
N ALA A 174 15.06 0.30 4.18
CA ALA A 174 14.89 -0.46 5.41
C ALA A 174 15.28 -1.92 5.21
N ALA A 175 16.15 -2.42 6.08
CA ALA A 175 16.46 -3.85 6.17
C ALA A 175 15.30 -4.64 6.79
N PHE A 176 15.29 -5.96 6.63
CA PHE A 176 14.36 -6.83 7.38
C PHE A 176 14.79 -7.01 8.83
N GLY A 177 16.09 -7.29 9.02
CA GLY A 177 16.69 -7.64 10.29
C GLY A 177 18.16 -8.03 10.12
N PRO A 178 18.92 -8.15 11.22
CA PRO A 178 20.29 -8.67 11.17
C PRO A 178 20.30 -10.11 10.66
N LEU A 179 21.43 -10.56 10.12
CA LEU A 179 21.60 -11.96 9.75
C LEU A 179 21.44 -12.86 10.97
N ASN A 180 20.73 -13.98 10.78
CA ASN A 180 20.66 -15.03 11.77
C ASN A 180 21.95 -15.86 11.72
N PRO A 181 22.73 -15.96 12.81
CA PRO A 181 23.96 -16.74 12.84
C PRO A 181 23.76 -18.23 12.52
N ASN A 182 22.55 -18.76 12.70
CA ASN A 182 22.19 -20.14 12.42
C ASN A 182 21.32 -20.29 11.15
N GLY A 183 21.07 -19.18 10.45
CA GLY A 183 20.22 -19.12 9.28
C GLY A 183 20.98 -19.37 7.98
N SER A 184 20.23 -19.64 6.92
CA SER A 184 20.73 -19.69 5.54
C SER A 184 19.67 -19.18 4.58
N GLU A 185 20.04 -18.93 3.32
CA GLU A 185 19.07 -18.54 2.29
C GLU A 185 17.95 -19.60 2.19
N GLY A 186 16.69 -19.14 2.18
CA GLY A 186 15.50 -20.02 2.21
C GLY A 186 15.25 -20.72 3.55
N ASN A 187 16.02 -20.41 4.59
CA ASN A 187 15.88 -21.00 5.92
C ASN A 187 16.31 -20.00 7.02
N ASP A 188 15.43 -19.06 7.37
CA ASP A 188 15.58 -18.16 8.52
C ASP A 188 16.86 -17.33 8.46
N LEU A 189 17.17 -16.79 7.28
CA LEU A 189 18.40 -16.04 6.97
C LEU A 189 18.62 -14.81 7.88
N ARG A 190 17.56 -14.19 8.38
CA ARG A 190 17.55 -12.95 9.13
C ARG A 190 16.61 -13.05 10.32
N LEU A 191 17.02 -12.45 11.42
CA LEU A 191 16.20 -12.42 12.61
C LEU A 191 14.98 -11.51 12.39
N GLU A 192 13.79 -12.08 12.59
CA GLU A 192 12.57 -11.32 12.82
C GLU A 192 12.68 -10.48 14.11
N GLN A 193 11.62 -9.74 14.46
CA GLN A 193 11.50 -8.90 15.67
C GLN A 193 12.11 -7.50 15.55
N SER A 194 12.25 -6.96 14.34
CA SER A 194 12.57 -5.53 14.14
C SER A 194 11.29 -4.70 13.99
N ASP A 195 11.11 -3.66 14.80
CA ASP A 195 9.93 -2.78 14.76
C ASP A 195 10.30 -1.35 14.35
N PHE A 196 9.30 -0.46 14.23
CA PHE A 196 9.50 0.93 13.80
C PHE A 196 10.52 1.70 14.65
N TYR A 197 10.62 1.40 15.95
CA TYR A 197 11.58 2.08 16.85
C TYR A 197 13.03 1.65 16.57
N ASP A 198 13.26 0.41 16.13
CA ASP A 198 14.57 -0.07 15.70
C ASP A 198 15.01 0.66 14.43
N TYR A 199 14.11 0.81 13.47
CA TYR A 199 14.37 1.58 12.27
C TYR A 199 14.77 3.03 12.57
N LEU A 200 14.01 3.70 13.43
CA LEU A 200 14.27 5.08 13.82
C LEU A 200 15.54 5.23 14.66
N GLY A 201 15.89 4.19 15.43
CA GLY A 201 17.00 4.22 16.38
C GLY A 201 16.68 5.04 17.64
N ILE A 202 15.40 5.18 18.00
CA ILE A 202 14.95 5.94 19.19
C ILE A 202 14.00 5.11 20.05
N PRO A 203 14.03 5.24 21.40
CA PRO A 203 13.05 4.60 22.27
C PRO A 203 11.62 5.07 21.97
N TYR A 204 10.64 4.20 22.23
CA TYR A 204 9.23 4.55 22.07
C TYR A 204 8.40 4.06 23.27
N THR A 205 7.59 4.95 23.82
CA THR A 205 6.65 4.65 24.91
C THR A 205 5.24 4.48 24.36
N PHE A 206 4.69 3.27 24.51
CA PHE A 206 3.32 2.94 24.14
C PHE A 206 2.31 3.52 25.14
N ARG A 207 1.03 3.58 24.73
CA ARG A 207 -0.04 4.17 25.55
C ARG A 207 -0.26 3.49 26.90
N ASN A 208 0.13 2.22 27.02
CA ASN A 208 0.07 1.47 28.27
C ASN A 208 1.28 1.73 29.21
N GLY A 209 2.20 2.63 28.82
CA GLY A 209 3.41 2.96 29.58
C GLY A 209 4.62 2.08 29.30
N THR A 210 4.45 0.97 28.56
CA THR A 210 5.60 0.13 28.15
C THR A 210 6.52 0.95 27.24
N THR A 211 7.82 0.93 27.53
CA THR A 211 8.83 1.59 26.70
C THR A 211 9.75 0.55 26.10
N GLU A 212 9.78 0.50 24.77
CA GLU A 212 10.73 -0.32 24.03
C GLU A 212 11.95 0.50 23.64
N ARG A 213 13.10 -0.18 23.58
CA ARG A 213 14.38 0.41 23.22
C ARG A 213 14.88 -0.20 21.92
N PRO A 214 15.42 0.62 21.00
CA PRO A 214 16.00 0.11 19.77
C PRO A 214 17.24 -0.73 20.07
N GLU A 215 17.39 -1.82 19.33
CA GLU A 215 18.61 -2.61 19.36
C GLU A 215 19.58 -2.14 18.28
N LYS A 216 20.86 -1.93 18.64
CA LYS A 216 21.88 -1.44 17.70
C LYS A 216 22.02 -2.34 16.46
N ALA A 217 21.87 -3.64 16.62
CA ALA A 217 21.94 -4.62 15.52
C ALA A 217 20.74 -4.54 14.57
N LYS A 218 19.62 -3.96 15.00
CA LYS A 218 18.38 -3.78 14.23
C LYS A 218 18.22 -2.35 13.69
N TYR A 219 19.25 -1.51 13.81
CA TYR A 219 19.19 -0.14 13.30
C TYR A 219 18.85 -0.14 11.81
N ARG A 220 17.82 0.63 11.43
CA ARG A 220 17.26 0.66 10.06
C ARG A 220 16.57 -0.63 9.61
N ALA A 221 16.21 -1.52 10.52
CA ALA A 221 15.48 -2.73 10.21
C ALA A 221 14.00 -2.68 10.64
N MET A 222 13.14 -3.35 9.88
CA MET A 222 11.73 -3.59 10.19
C MET A 222 11.30 -4.94 9.60
N ASP A 223 10.81 -5.84 10.44
CA ASP A 223 10.19 -7.09 9.97
C ASP A 223 8.83 -6.84 9.31
N CYS A 224 8.16 -7.88 8.82
CA CYS A 224 6.88 -7.77 8.12
C CYS A 224 5.84 -6.95 8.90
N SER A 225 5.68 -7.24 10.19
CA SER A 225 4.74 -6.56 11.08
C SER A 225 5.25 -5.20 11.58
N GLY A 226 6.56 -5.05 11.78
CA GLY A 226 7.21 -3.78 12.10
C GLY A 226 7.07 -2.75 10.99
N PHE A 227 7.13 -3.19 9.73
CA PHE A 227 6.85 -2.37 8.56
C PHE A 227 5.39 -1.90 8.55
N ILE A 228 4.42 -2.79 8.77
CA ILE A 228 3.01 -2.42 8.86
C ILE A 228 2.76 -1.44 10.03
N ARG A 229 3.36 -1.67 11.19
CA ARG A 229 3.29 -0.75 12.34
C ARG A 229 3.95 0.59 12.08
N THR A 230 4.96 0.64 11.21
CA THR A 230 5.54 1.89 10.73
C THR A 230 4.55 2.65 9.85
N VAL A 231 4.01 1.99 8.82
CA VAL A 231 3.10 2.60 7.84
C VAL A 231 1.79 3.06 8.49
N PHE A 232 1.06 2.15 9.14
CA PHE A 232 -0.23 2.46 9.76
C PHE A 232 -0.06 3.18 11.09
N GLY A 233 0.88 2.75 11.93
CA GLY A 233 1.00 3.21 13.30
C GLY A 233 1.83 4.48 13.44
N TYR A 234 3.16 4.37 13.34
CA TYR A 234 4.05 5.50 13.59
C TYR A 234 3.81 6.66 12.62
N ARG A 235 3.74 6.35 11.31
CA ARG A 235 3.51 7.33 10.24
C ARG A 235 2.02 7.68 10.08
N GLY A 236 1.15 6.68 9.99
CA GLY A 236 -0.30 6.85 9.80
C GLY A 236 -1.08 7.25 11.07
N ARG A 237 -0.45 7.22 12.24
CA ARG A 237 -1.03 7.55 13.56
C ARG A 237 -2.15 6.62 14.03
N PHE A 238 -2.21 5.40 13.50
CA PHE A 238 -3.02 4.34 14.08
C PHE A 238 -2.46 3.96 15.47
N PRO A 239 -3.29 3.77 16.50
CA PRO A 239 -2.81 3.35 17.82
C PRO A 239 -1.99 2.07 17.73
N LEU A 240 -0.89 1.97 18.47
CA LEU A 240 -0.04 0.77 18.53
C LEU A 240 -0.07 0.16 19.93
N MET A 241 0.02 -1.17 19.99
CA MET A 241 0.21 -1.93 21.23
C MET A 241 1.66 -2.37 21.39
N ALA A 242 2.14 -2.47 22.63
CA ALA A 242 3.47 -3.01 22.92
C ALA A 242 3.54 -4.54 22.72
N SER A 243 2.43 -5.24 22.97
CA SER A 243 2.30 -6.69 22.85
C SER A 243 1.05 -7.08 22.06
N ASP A 244 0.83 -8.38 21.87
CA ASP A 244 -0.35 -8.90 21.17
C ASP A 244 -1.63 -8.93 22.02
N THR A 245 -1.51 -8.76 23.33
CA THR A 245 -2.59 -9.12 24.27
C THR A 245 -3.21 -7.95 25.02
N ALA A 246 -2.57 -6.77 25.04
CA ALA A 246 -3.02 -5.65 25.86
C ALA A 246 -3.14 -4.32 25.09
N GLY A 247 -4.36 -3.77 25.05
CA GLY A 247 -4.67 -2.46 24.46
C GLY A 247 -5.72 -2.52 23.34
N ASN A 248 -5.92 -1.40 22.66
CA ASN A 248 -6.90 -1.19 21.59
C ASN A 248 -6.26 -0.66 20.29
N GLY A 249 -5.00 -1.02 20.06
CA GLY A 249 -4.23 -0.61 18.88
C GLY A 249 -3.76 -1.79 18.06
N LEU A 250 -2.93 -1.52 17.06
CA LEU A 250 -2.36 -2.57 16.23
C LEU A 250 -1.35 -3.40 17.06
N PRO A 251 -1.54 -4.73 17.17
CA PRO A 251 -0.63 -5.66 17.84
C PRO A 251 0.80 -5.66 17.28
N ARG A 252 1.73 -6.35 17.95
CA ARG A 252 3.14 -6.40 17.54
C ARG A 252 3.38 -7.37 16.40
N THR A 253 2.77 -8.55 16.44
CA THR A 253 3.06 -9.63 15.49
C THR A 253 1.97 -9.77 14.42
N ALA A 254 2.29 -10.40 13.29
CA ALA A 254 1.31 -10.76 12.26
C ALA A 254 0.15 -11.59 12.85
N ASN A 255 0.46 -12.61 13.66
CA ASN A 255 -0.53 -13.41 14.37
C ASN A 255 -1.43 -12.57 15.30
N GLY A 256 -0.83 -11.66 16.07
CA GLY A 256 -1.55 -10.74 16.95
C GLY A 256 -2.53 -9.88 16.15
N MET A 257 -2.06 -9.25 15.07
CA MET A 257 -2.89 -8.41 14.21
C MET A 257 -4.08 -9.20 13.64
N ALA A 258 -3.82 -10.38 13.08
CA ALA A 258 -4.83 -11.24 12.47
C ALA A 258 -5.89 -11.76 13.45
N ARG A 259 -5.54 -11.96 14.73
CA ARG A 259 -6.46 -12.51 15.75
C ARG A 259 -7.06 -11.44 16.65
N SER A 260 -6.62 -10.19 16.53
CA SER A 260 -7.15 -9.09 17.32
C SER A 260 -8.57 -8.69 16.92
N LYS A 261 -9.25 -7.96 17.81
CA LYS A 261 -10.54 -7.31 17.53
C LYS A 261 -10.39 -5.95 16.85
N VAL A 262 -9.16 -5.57 16.47
CA VAL A 262 -8.89 -4.28 15.83
C VAL A 262 -9.19 -4.40 14.35
N GLY A 263 -9.94 -3.43 13.83
CA GLY A 263 -10.44 -3.45 12.47
C GLY A 263 -11.56 -4.48 12.25
N VAL A 264 -11.79 -4.79 10.98
CA VAL A 264 -12.86 -5.66 10.49
C VAL A 264 -12.25 -6.85 9.76
N ASP A 265 -12.71 -8.05 10.06
CA ASP A 265 -12.34 -9.24 9.29
C ASP A 265 -12.98 -9.19 7.89
N ILE A 266 -12.15 -9.06 6.87
CA ILE A 266 -12.56 -9.05 5.46
C ILE A 266 -12.53 -10.48 4.91
N LEU A 267 -11.45 -11.21 5.22
CA LEU A 267 -11.36 -12.64 5.05
C LEU A 267 -11.16 -13.23 6.45
N ALA A 268 -12.19 -13.92 6.96
CA ALA A 268 -12.16 -14.49 8.29
C ALA A 268 -11.09 -15.60 8.40
N LEU A 269 -10.40 -15.68 9.54
CA LEU A 269 -9.44 -16.73 9.81
C LEU A 269 -10.17 -18.04 10.16
N GLY A 270 -10.26 -18.96 9.19
CA GLY A 270 -10.88 -20.28 9.39
C GLY A 270 -9.94 -21.33 10.02
N GLY A 271 -8.63 -21.12 9.90
CA GLY A 271 -7.58 -22.02 10.37
C GLY A 271 -6.24 -21.70 9.70
N VAL A 272 -5.24 -22.57 9.83
CA VAL A 272 -3.89 -22.36 9.26
C VAL A 272 -3.48 -23.42 8.23
N GLY A 273 -4.28 -24.47 8.03
CA GLY A 273 -4.03 -25.51 7.03
C GLY A 273 -4.29 -25.04 5.60
N ALA A 274 -3.82 -25.82 4.62
CA ALA A 274 -3.97 -25.47 3.21
C ALA A 274 -5.45 -25.38 2.77
N GLN A 275 -6.32 -26.18 3.38
CA GLN A 275 -7.77 -26.16 3.18
C GLN A 275 -8.44 -24.88 3.71
N ASP A 276 -7.77 -24.14 4.60
CA ASP A 276 -8.30 -22.91 5.21
C ASP A 276 -7.97 -21.68 4.37
N ARG A 277 -7.39 -21.86 3.18
CA ARG A 277 -7.18 -20.79 2.21
C ARG A 277 -8.55 -20.17 1.83
N PRO A 278 -8.70 -18.84 1.85
CA PRO A 278 -9.92 -18.19 1.38
C PRO A 278 -10.28 -18.59 -0.06
N ALA A 279 -11.54 -18.98 -0.28
CA ALA A 279 -12.03 -19.43 -1.59
C ALA A 279 -12.05 -18.31 -2.65
N SER A 280 -12.20 -17.05 -2.21
CA SER A 280 -12.06 -15.86 -3.05
C SER A 280 -11.40 -14.74 -2.25
N VAL A 281 -10.72 -13.86 -2.97
CA VAL A 281 -10.04 -12.66 -2.48
C VAL A 281 -10.62 -11.39 -3.11
N ASP A 282 -11.79 -11.48 -3.75
CA ASP A 282 -12.39 -10.35 -4.49
C ASP A 282 -13.00 -9.27 -3.60
N VAL A 283 -13.26 -9.59 -2.34
CA VAL A 283 -13.76 -8.65 -1.34
C VAL A 283 -12.65 -7.72 -0.79
N LEU A 284 -11.39 -8.04 -1.06
CA LEU A 284 -10.26 -7.21 -0.66
C LEU A 284 -10.31 -5.83 -1.31
N GLN A 285 -9.92 -4.81 -0.55
CA GLN A 285 -9.74 -3.44 -1.04
C GLN A 285 -8.32 -2.95 -0.76
N PRO A 286 -7.78 -2.09 -1.63
CA PRO A 286 -6.50 -1.41 -1.39
C PRO A 286 -6.40 -0.88 0.05
N GLY A 287 -5.33 -1.24 0.76
CA GLY A 287 -5.12 -0.91 2.17
C GLY A 287 -5.46 -2.02 3.16
N ASP A 288 -6.09 -3.12 2.74
CA ASP A 288 -6.33 -4.26 3.62
C ASP A 288 -5.00 -4.90 4.05
N LEU A 289 -4.90 -5.27 5.32
CA LEU A 289 -3.85 -6.14 5.80
C LEU A 289 -4.15 -7.57 5.41
N VAL A 290 -3.15 -8.26 4.87
CA VAL A 290 -3.21 -9.68 4.51
C VAL A 290 -2.27 -10.47 5.42
N PHE A 291 -2.68 -11.67 5.81
CA PHE A 291 -1.96 -12.51 6.77
C PHE A 291 -1.75 -13.91 6.23
N PHE A 292 -0.53 -14.42 6.41
CA PHE A 292 -0.08 -15.66 5.79
C PHE A 292 0.47 -16.64 6.81
N LYS A 293 0.41 -17.92 6.42
CA LYS A 293 1.06 -19.03 7.08
C LYS A 293 2.16 -19.59 6.16
N LEU A 294 3.39 -19.11 6.30
CA LEU A 294 4.52 -19.48 5.43
C LEU A 294 5.43 -20.52 6.08
N ASP A 295 5.67 -20.40 7.39
CA ASP A 295 6.63 -21.23 8.10
C ASP A 295 5.91 -22.30 8.93
N ALA A 296 6.07 -23.57 8.55
CA ALA A 296 5.49 -24.69 9.29
C ALA A 296 5.99 -24.76 10.75
N ARG A 297 7.20 -24.26 11.06
CA ARG A 297 7.80 -24.29 12.40
C ARG A 297 7.04 -23.41 13.40
N THR A 298 6.29 -22.41 12.93
CA THR A 298 5.54 -21.51 13.81
C THR A 298 4.20 -22.09 14.30
N GLY A 299 3.88 -23.35 13.92
CA GLY A 299 2.69 -24.07 14.41
C GLY A 299 1.39 -23.37 14.01
N GLU A 300 0.52 -23.07 14.97
CA GLU A 300 -0.77 -22.40 14.74
C GLU A 300 -0.67 -20.88 14.51
N ARG A 301 0.54 -20.32 14.54
CA ARG A 301 0.76 -18.88 14.38
C ARG A 301 0.84 -18.53 12.90
N LEU A 302 0.21 -17.40 12.54
CA LEU A 302 0.50 -16.70 11.29
C LEU A 302 1.80 -15.92 11.46
N ASP A 303 2.69 -16.05 10.49
CA ASP A 303 4.09 -15.58 10.59
C ASP A 303 4.37 -14.39 9.69
N HIS A 304 3.51 -14.10 8.69
CA HIS A 304 3.76 -13.01 7.77
C HIS A 304 2.54 -12.13 7.55
N THR A 305 2.80 -10.84 7.29
CA THR A 305 1.77 -9.87 6.95
C THR A 305 2.24 -8.86 5.91
N GLY A 306 1.30 -8.32 5.15
CA GLY A 306 1.52 -7.25 4.18
C GLY A 306 0.27 -6.39 3.99
N MET A 307 0.37 -5.40 3.12
CA MET A 307 -0.73 -4.52 2.75
C MET A 307 -1.10 -4.73 1.29
N TYR A 308 -2.35 -5.04 1.02
CA TYR A 308 -2.88 -5.19 -0.33
C TYR A 308 -2.90 -3.84 -1.06
N LEU A 309 -2.39 -3.81 -2.29
CA LEU A 309 -2.22 -2.58 -3.09
C LEU A 309 -3.29 -2.40 -4.18
N GLY A 310 -4.08 -3.43 -4.45
CA GLY A 310 -4.94 -3.50 -5.62
C GLY A 310 -4.36 -4.42 -6.69
N ASN A 311 -4.69 -4.14 -7.95
CA ASN A 311 -4.17 -4.91 -9.07
C ASN A 311 -2.87 -4.30 -9.60
N ASP A 312 -1.96 -5.14 -10.07
CA ASP A 312 -0.85 -4.70 -10.90
C ASP A 312 -1.27 -4.43 -12.35
N THR A 313 -0.32 -4.02 -13.19
CA THR A 313 -0.53 -3.78 -14.63
C THR A 313 -0.94 -5.02 -15.43
N ASP A 314 -0.72 -6.22 -14.88
CA ASP A 314 -1.10 -7.50 -15.50
C ASP A 314 -2.46 -7.99 -14.98
N GLY A 315 -3.08 -7.26 -14.05
CA GLY A 315 -4.37 -7.57 -13.45
C GLY A 315 -4.32 -8.47 -12.21
N HIS A 316 -3.13 -8.82 -11.72
CA HIS A 316 -2.95 -9.67 -10.53
C HIS A 316 -3.09 -8.88 -9.23
N LYS A 317 -3.64 -9.53 -8.19
CA LYS A 317 -3.85 -8.90 -6.88
C LYS A 317 -2.53 -8.87 -6.11
N ILE A 318 -1.92 -7.71 -5.98
CA ILE A 318 -0.57 -7.54 -5.43
C ILE A 318 -0.56 -6.89 -4.04
N PHE A 319 0.43 -7.26 -3.22
CA PHE A 319 0.64 -6.68 -1.89
C PHE A 319 2.10 -6.27 -1.69
N ILE A 320 2.34 -5.36 -0.74
CA ILE A 320 3.67 -4.99 -0.26
C ILE A 320 3.91 -5.55 1.14
N SER A 321 5.11 -6.05 1.42
CA SER A 321 5.50 -6.55 2.75
C SER A 321 7.01 -6.45 2.93
N SER A 322 7.49 -6.33 4.17
CA SER A 322 8.92 -6.51 4.46
C SER A 322 9.29 -7.98 4.50
N ARG A 323 10.31 -8.39 3.74
CA ARG A 323 10.69 -9.80 3.53
C ARG A 323 12.15 -10.06 3.83
N GLU A 324 12.41 -11.26 4.34
CA GLU A 324 13.74 -11.74 4.67
C GLU A 324 14.64 -11.81 3.42
N GLU A 325 14.13 -12.40 2.34
CA GLU A 325 14.89 -12.67 1.11
C GLU A 325 15.22 -11.38 0.35
N ALA A 326 14.29 -10.42 0.33
CA ALA A 326 14.51 -9.09 -0.23
C ALA A 326 15.28 -8.16 0.72
N ASN A 327 15.43 -8.55 2.00
CA ASN A 327 15.96 -7.71 3.07
C ASN A 327 15.24 -6.36 3.18
N GLY A 328 13.91 -6.37 3.24
CA GLY A 328 13.14 -5.15 3.41
C GLY A 328 11.77 -5.16 2.74
N PRO A 329 11.03 -4.04 2.84
CA PRO A 329 9.76 -3.81 2.15
C PRO A 329 9.88 -3.96 0.64
N THR A 330 9.06 -4.83 0.07
CA THR A 330 9.08 -5.10 -1.36
C THR A 330 7.70 -5.51 -1.92
N ILE A 331 7.46 -5.19 -3.19
CA ILE A 331 6.43 -5.78 -4.07
C ILE A 331 7.03 -6.83 -5.02
N GLY A 332 8.32 -7.12 -4.88
CA GLY A 332 9.08 -7.94 -5.79
C GLY A 332 8.84 -9.43 -5.70
N ASP A 333 9.52 -10.17 -6.58
CA ASP A 333 9.32 -11.62 -6.74
C ASP A 333 10.39 -12.45 -6.01
N LYS A 334 11.38 -11.79 -5.38
CA LYS A 334 12.40 -12.46 -4.58
C LYS A 334 11.77 -13.06 -3.32
N GLY A 335 11.97 -14.36 -3.11
CA GLY A 335 11.28 -15.14 -2.07
C GLY A 335 9.84 -15.53 -2.43
N GLY A 336 9.38 -15.22 -3.65
CA GLY A 336 8.05 -15.56 -4.16
C GLY A 336 7.30 -14.34 -4.69
N ALA A 337 6.56 -14.54 -5.78
CA ALA A 337 5.76 -13.46 -6.38
C ALA A 337 4.75 -12.88 -5.39
N SER A 338 4.66 -11.55 -5.33
CA SER A 338 3.81 -10.78 -4.39
C SER A 338 2.31 -10.83 -4.72
N ARG A 339 1.81 -11.97 -5.17
CA ARG A 339 0.45 -12.16 -5.66
C ARG A 339 -0.42 -12.90 -4.64
N LEU A 340 -1.68 -12.51 -4.54
CA LEU A 340 -2.70 -13.11 -3.67
C LEU A 340 -3.61 -14.09 -4.43
N ASP A 341 -3.63 -14.00 -5.75
CA ASP A 341 -4.36 -14.85 -6.67
C ASP A 341 -3.48 -15.96 -7.26
N GLY A 342 -4.12 -16.98 -7.83
CA GLY A 342 -3.44 -18.16 -8.38
C GLY A 342 -2.84 -19.08 -7.31
N ASN A 343 -1.83 -19.86 -7.69
CA ASN A 343 -1.25 -20.94 -6.87
C ASN A 343 0.20 -20.66 -6.44
N GLY A 344 0.65 -19.41 -6.51
CA GLY A 344 1.98 -19.00 -6.08
C GLY A 344 2.19 -19.12 -4.56
N TYR A 345 3.45 -18.97 -4.13
CA TYR A 345 3.88 -19.15 -2.74
C TYR A 345 3.00 -18.40 -1.71
N TYR A 346 2.85 -17.08 -1.86
CA TYR A 346 2.02 -16.28 -0.94
C TYR A 346 0.52 -16.53 -1.13
N ALA A 347 0.07 -16.70 -2.37
CA ALA A 347 -1.33 -16.98 -2.66
C ALA A 347 -1.80 -18.26 -1.93
N ALA A 348 -1.01 -19.34 -1.98
CA ALA A 348 -1.28 -20.60 -1.29
C ALA A 348 -1.26 -20.49 0.25
N ALA A 349 -0.47 -19.55 0.77
CA ALA A 349 -0.27 -19.33 2.19
C ALA A 349 -1.24 -18.31 2.82
N LEU A 350 -2.05 -17.60 2.03
CA LEU A 350 -3.02 -16.63 2.55
C LEU A 350 -4.04 -17.33 3.46
N ARG A 351 -4.32 -16.75 4.64
CA ARG A 351 -5.28 -17.29 5.62
C ARG A 351 -6.35 -16.32 6.04
N SER A 352 -6.04 -15.03 6.10
CA SER A 352 -7.02 -14.01 6.50
C SER A 352 -6.62 -12.63 6.00
N ALA A 353 -7.56 -11.70 6.14
CA ALA A 353 -7.33 -10.29 5.85
C ALA A 353 -8.20 -9.41 6.75
N LYS A 354 -7.66 -8.25 7.13
CA LYS A 354 -8.35 -7.25 7.96
C LYS A 354 -8.29 -5.86 7.34
N ARG A 355 -9.38 -5.12 7.49
CA ARG A 355 -9.43 -3.67 7.22
C ARG A 355 -9.40 -2.92 8.54
N LEU A 356 -8.30 -2.21 8.81
CA LEU A 356 -8.08 -1.48 10.07
C LEU A 356 -8.99 -0.28 10.21
#